data_AF-A0A124HS29-F1
#
_entry.id   AF-A0A124HS29-F1
#
_cell.length_a   1.000
_cell.length_b   1.000
_cell.length_c   1.000
_cell.angle_alpha   90.00
_cell.angle_beta   90.00
_cell.angle_gamma   90.00
#
_symmetry.space_group_name_H-M   'P 1'
#
loop_
_entity.id
_entity.type
_entity.pdbx_description
1 polymer ?
#
loop_
_entity_poly.entity_id
_entity_poly.type
_entity_poly.pdbx_seq_one_letter_code
_entity_poly.pdbx_strand_id
1 'polypeptide(L)'
;MKQPEPDFWVLEYVTITKDPRTDLVVAIGGTEKAADILQRTGGFLSVAGPRGDYHRLPHGLPTEQQRLKATTASHALLAAGHSVHLDPALNMLVTPDGEREAALRYLARLAERVAAAETSGEVAEVLTEVAAPVQGLLPLTMEVVVRAWTAACDLPGALGEEPEPIARLGDTARSMSEAARVILHARNHAARPAQPPATAPAPSRVQSSVSRRR
;
A
#
# COMPACT_ATOMS: atom_id res chain seq x y z
N MET A 1 8.14 -40.54 -31.84
CA MET A 1 7.16 -40.86 -30.78
C MET A 1 6.93 -39.57 -30.01
N LYS A 2 5.74 -38.96 -30.11
CA LYS A 2 5.42 -37.72 -29.37
C LYS A 2 5.04 -38.13 -27.95
N GLN A 3 5.75 -37.63 -26.94
CA GLN A 3 5.32 -37.80 -25.56
C GLN A 3 3.96 -37.11 -25.39
N PRO A 4 2.97 -37.74 -24.75
CA PRO A 4 1.70 -37.09 -24.47
C PRO A 4 1.94 -35.90 -23.54
N GLU A 5 1.28 -34.78 -23.83
CA GLU A 5 1.25 -33.59 -22.98
C GLU A 5 0.67 -33.98 -21.61
N PRO A 6 1.27 -33.55 -20.48
CA PRO A 6 0.80 -33.95 -19.16
C PRO A 6 -0.62 -33.42 -18.93
N ASP A 7 -1.53 -34.31 -18.52
CA ASP A 7 -2.86 -33.92 -18.06
C ASP A 7 -2.74 -33.08 -16.78
N PHE A 8 -2.97 -31.78 -16.91
CA PHE A 8 -3.12 -30.88 -15.77
C PHE A 8 -4.53 -31.03 -15.22
N TRP A 9 -4.69 -31.85 -14.17
CA TRP A 9 -5.90 -31.85 -13.36
C TRP A 9 -6.09 -30.44 -12.81
N VAL A 10 -7.27 -29.85 -13.00
CA VAL A 10 -7.63 -28.54 -12.43
C VAL A 10 -7.38 -28.62 -10.93
N LEU A 11 -6.29 -28.00 -10.49
CA LEU A 11 -5.75 -28.10 -9.16
C LEU A 11 -6.81 -27.63 -8.16
N GLU A 12 -7.19 -28.53 -7.27
CA GLU A 12 -8.09 -28.21 -6.16
C GLU A 12 -7.52 -27.05 -5.36
N TYR A 13 -8.30 -25.98 -5.27
CA TYR A 13 -7.87 -24.70 -4.72
C TYR A 13 -8.21 -24.62 -3.24
N VAL A 14 -7.21 -24.33 -2.41
CA VAL A 14 -7.36 -24.10 -0.97
C VAL A 14 -7.10 -22.62 -0.70
N THR A 15 -8.03 -21.97 -0.01
CA THR A 15 -7.90 -20.58 0.42
C THR A 15 -7.65 -20.51 1.92
N ILE A 16 -6.48 -20.02 2.34
CA ILE A 16 -6.13 -19.72 3.73
C ILE A 16 -6.18 -18.21 3.94
N THR A 17 -7.10 -17.74 4.77
CA THR A 17 -7.35 -16.31 5.01
C THR A 17 -7.71 -16.02 6.46
N LYS A 18 -7.60 -14.76 6.87
CA LYS A 18 -8.02 -14.29 8.18
C LYS A 18 -9.42 -13.69 8.09
N ASP A 19 -10.36 -14.20 8.88
CA ASP A 19 -11.70 -13.61 9.01
C ASP A 19 -11.59 -12.25 9.73
N PRO A 20 -11.95 -11.12 9.07
CA PRO A 20 -11.83 -9.80 9.68
C PRO A 20 -12.78 -9.56 10.84
N ARG A 21 -13.84 -10.38 11.01
CA ARG A 21 -14.83 -10.23 12.09
C ARG A 21 -14.40 -10.93 13.36
N THR A 22 -13.75 -12.08 13.23
CA THR A 22 -13.42 -12.96 14.37
C THR A 22 -11.91 -13.10 14.59
N ASP A 23 -11.09 -12.49 13.73
CA ASP A 23 -9.64 -12.60 13.72
C ASP A 23 -9.11 -14.04 13.55
N LEU A 24 -9.97 -14.95 13.06
CA LEU A 24 -9.66 -16.37 12.93
C LEU A 24 -9.04 -16.67 11.58
N VAL A 25 -7.96 -17.44 11.59
CA VAL A 25 -7.42 -18.01 10.35
C VAL A 25 -8.23 -19.23 9.96
N VAL A 26 -8.80 -19.17 8.77
CA VAL A 26 -9.64 -20.22 8.18
C VAL A 26 -9.04 -20.70 6.87
N ALA A 27 -9.21 -21.99 6.60
CA ALA A 27 -8.88 -22.64 5.35
C ALA A 27 -10.15 -23.25 4.75
N ILE A 28 -10.44 -22.91 3.49
CA ILE A 28 -11.66 -23.29 2.79
C ILE A 28 -11.28 -23.92 1.45
N GLY A 29 -11.99 -25.00 1.07
CA GLY A 29 -11.75 -25.72 -0.17
C GLY A 29 -10.69 -26.83 -0.04
N GLY A 30 -10.41 -27.51 -1.15
CA GLY A 30 -9.54 -28.68 -1.21
C GLY A 30 -10.26 -30.01 -0.94
N THR A 31 -9.51 -31.10 -1.07
CA THR A 31 -9.95 -32.48 -0.76
C THR A 31 -9.70 -32.87 0.69
N GLU A 32 -10.19 -34.06 1.07
CA GLU A 32 -9.80 -34.76 2.30
C GLU A 32 -8.27 -34.85 2.47
N LYS A 33 -7.52 -34.97 1.38
CA LYS A 33 -6.05 -34.96 1.42
C LYS A 33 -5.49 -33.59 1.85
N ALA A 34 -6.08 -32.50 1.35
CA ALA A 34 -5.73 -31.16 1.80
C ALA A 34 -6.12 -30.93 3.27
N ALA A 35 -7.30 -31.42 3.68
CA ALA A 35 -7.78 -31.38 5.06
C ALA A 35 -6.81 -32.10 6.03
N ASP A 36 -6.27 -33.24 5.62
CA ASP A 36 -5.29 -34.00 6.40
C ASP A 36 -3.95 -33.25 6.53
N ILE A 37 -3.46 -32.63 5.45
CA ILE A 37 -2.25 -31.78 5.48
C ILE A 37 -2.46 -30.57 6.40
N LEU A 38 -3.62 -29.90 6.29
CA LEU A 38 -3.98 -28.75 7.13
C LEU A 38 -3.97 -29.12 8.63
N GLN A 39 -4.50 -30.30 8.98
CA GLN A 39 -4.52 -30.78 10.36
C GLN A 39 -3.13 -31.15 10.88
N ARG A 40 -2.36 -31.96 10.13
CA ARG A 40 -1.05 -32.46 10.60
C ARG A 40 0.02 -31.39 10.64
N THR A 41 0.06 -30.52 9.63
CA THR A 41 1.18 -29.60 9.44
C THR A 41 0.84 -28.18 9.93
N GLY A 42 -0.38 -27.72 9.67
CA GLY A 42 -0.84 -26.40 10.13
C GLY A 42 -1.42 -26.41 11.54
N GLY A 43 -1.88 -27.55 12.03
CA GLY A 43 -2.65 -27.65 13.27
C GLY A 43 -4.03 -27.00 13.15
N PHE A 44 -4.61 -27.00 11.95
CA PHE A 44 -5.99 -26.59 11.75
C PHE A 44 -6.94 -27.65 12.32
N LEU A 45 -8.11 -27.21 12.76
CA LEU A 45 -9.20 -28.03 13.26
C LEU A 45 -10.34 -28.03 12.25
N SER A 46 -10.88 -29.20 11.93
CA SER A 46 -12.06 -29.35 11.07
C SER A 46 -13.33 -28.94 11.83
N VAL A 47 -14.17 -28.15 11.16
CA VAL A 47 -15.42 -27.62 11.71
C VAL A 47 -16.51 -27.72 10.65
N ALA A 48 -17.67 -28.23 11.05
CA ALA A 48 -18.83 -28.27 10.19
C ALA A 48 -19.33 -26.85 9.91
N GLY A 49 -19.38 -26.47 8.64
CA GLY A 49 -19.85 -25.17 8.18
C GLY A 49 -21.16 -25.25 7.38
N PRO A 50 -21.89 -24.13 7.23
CA PRO A 50 -23.13 -24.09 6.47
C PRO A 50 -22.96 -24.34 4.96
N ARG A 51 -21.72 -24.35 4.44
CA ARG A 51 -21.39 -24.60 3.03
C ARG A 51 -20.44 -25.80 2.86
N GLY A 52 -20.40 -26.68 3.84
CA GLY A 52 -19.44 -27.78 3.93
C GLY A 52 -18.43 -27.57 5.05
N ASP A 53 -17.63 -28.60 5.29
CA ASP A 53 -16.58 -28.57 6.30
C ASP A 53 -15.53 -27.53 5.91
N TYR A 54 -15.07 -26.78 6.91
CA TYR A 54 -13.96 -25.84 6.78
C TYR A 54 -12.97 -26.11 7.90
N HIS A 55 -11.74 -25.63 7.70
CA HIS A 55 -10.68 -25.80 8.69
C HIS A 55 -10.34 -24.45 9.31
N ARG A 56 -10.00 -24.41 10.59
CA ARG A 56 -9.58 -23.17 11.25
C ARG A 56 -8.48 -23.41 12.27
N LEU A 57 -7.65 -22.41 12.49
CA LEU A 57 -6.73 -22.44 13.62
C LEU A 57 -7.48 -22.30 14.96
N PRO A 58 -6.90 -22.84 16.06
CA PRO A 58 -7.40 -22.62 17.41
C PRO A 58 -7.57 -21.13 17.76
N HIS A 59 -8.56 -20.84 18.60
CA HIS A 59 -8.74 -19.50 19.16
C HIS A 59 -7.56 -19.13 20.07
N GLY A 60 -7.28 -17.84 20.19
CA GLY A 60 -6.31 -17.30 21.16
C GLY A 60 -4.84 -17.55 20.81
N LEU A 61 -4.54 -18.04 19.59
CA LEU A 61 -3.16 -18.13 19.11
C LEU A 61 -2.57 -16.73 18.89
N PRO A 62 -1.33 -16.45 19.34
CA PRO A 62 -0.63 -15.22 19.00
C PRO A 62 -0.48 -15.06 17.49
N THR A 63 -0.52 -13.81 16.99
CA THR A 63 -0.47 -13.49 15.56
C THR A 63 0.73 -14.15 14.86
N GLU A 64 1.93 -14.07 15.42
CA GLU A 64 3.13 -14.71 14.86
C GLU A 64 2.97 -16.23 14.73
N GLN A 65 2.32 -16.87 15.70
CA GLN A 65 2.06 -18.31 15.65
C GLN A 65 0.98 -18.66 14.61
N GLN A 66 -0.02 -17.80 14.43
CA GLN A 66 -1.00 -17.94 13.35
C GLN A 66 -0.33 -17.85 11.98
N ARG A 67 0.54 -16.85 11.77
CA ARG A 67 1.30 -16.65 10.53
C ARG A 67 2.22 -17.82 10.23
N LEU A 68 2.99 -18.28 11.22
CA LEU A 68 3.87 -19.44 11.07
C LEU A 68 3.08 -20.69 10.65
N LYS A 69 1.98 -20.99 11.33
CA LYS A 69 1.14 -22.15 11.04
C LYS A 69 0.49 -22.07 9.67
N ALA A 70 -0.08 -20.92 9.31
CA ALA A 70 -0.70 -20.69 8.01
C ALA A 70 0.33 -20.80 6.86
N THR A 71 1.51 -20.21 7.03
CA THR A 71 2.61 -20.30 6.06
C THR A 71 3.07 -21.75 5.90
N THR A 72 3.33 -22.45 7.01
CA THR A 72 3.79 -23.85 6.98
C THR A 72 2.76 -24.75 6.30
N ALA A 73 1.47 -24.56 6.61
CA ALA A 73 0.38 -25.30 5.98
C ALA A 73 0.29 -25.01 4.47
N SER A 74 0.38 -23.74 4.07
CA SER A 74 0.39 -23.34 2.66
C SER A 74 1.54 -24.01 1.90
N HIS A 75 2.75 -24.02 2.48
CA HIS A 75 3.90 -24.67 1.87
C HIS A 75 3.73 -26.18 1.72
N ALA A 76 3.18 -26.85 2.73
CA ALA A 76 2.92 -28.29 2.68
C ALA A 76 1.88 -28.65 1.62
N LEU A 77 0.83 -27.83 1.49
CA LEU A 77 -0.19 -27.99 0.45
C LEU A 77 0.37 -27.77 -0.95
N LEU A 78 1.17 -26.73 -1.16
CA LEU A 78 1.86 -26.48 -2.42
C LEU A 78 2.81 -27.64 -2.78
N ALA A 79 3.58 -28.13 -1.81
CA ALA A 79 4.49 -29.27 -2.01
C ALA A 79 3.75 -30.58 -2.35
N ALA A 80 2.52 -30.74 -1.85
CA ALA A 80 1.65 -31.86 -2.18
C ALA A 80 0.93 -31.71 -3.54
N GLY A 81 1.16 -30.60 -4.25
CA GLY A 81 0.59 -30.32 -5.56
C GLY A 81 -0.81 -29.71 -5.50
N HIS A 82 -1.19 -29.04 -4.42
CA HIS A 82 -2.42 -28.24 -4.37
C HIS A 82 -2.17 -26.80 -4.79
N SER A 83 -3.18 -26.12 -5.35
CA SER A 83 -3.13 -24.67 -5.53
C SER A 83 -3.61 -23.99 -4.27
N VAL A 84 -2.82 -23.04 -3.75
CA VAL A 84 -3.11 -22.38 -2.47
C VAL A 84 -3.12 -20.88 -2.62
N HIS A 85 -4.18 -20.25 -2.13
CA HIS A 85 -4.18 -18.84 -1.79
C HIS A 85 -3.82 -18.67 -0.32
N LEU A 86 -2.70 -18.01 -0.04
CA LEU A 86 -2.38 -17.56 1.32
C LEU A 86 -2.54 -16.04 1.38
N ASP A 87 -3.38 -15.58 2.28
CA ASP A 87 -3.49 -14.16 2.62
C ASP A 87 -2.10 -13.57 2.93
N PRO A 88 -1.67 -12.49 2.25
CA PRO A 88 -0.35 -11.88 2.44
C PRO A 88 -0.06 -11.53 3.91
N ALA A 89 -1.06 -11.13 4.69
CA ALA A 89 -0.90 -10.82 6.11
C ALA A 89 -0.49 -12.05 6.94
N LEU A 90 -0.78 -13.26 6.45
CA LEU A 90 -0.45 -14.52 7.09
C LEU A 90 0.90 -15.10 6.62
N ASN A 91 1.48 -14.59 5.54
CA ASN A 91 2.73 -15.09 4.99
C ASN A 91 3.93 -14.59 5.82
N MET A 92 4.69 -15.52 6.40
CA MET A 92 5.95 -15.21 7.11
C MET A 92 7.17 -15.14 6.20
N LEU A 93 7.10 -15.69 4.98
CA LEU A 93 8.21 -15.60 4.03
C LEU A 93 8.20 -14.27 3.26
N VAL A 94 7.08 -13.54 3.27
CA VAL A 94 7.08 -12.11 2.98
C VAL A 94 7.67 -11.44 4.22
N THR A 95 8.98 -11.19 4.20
CA THR A 95 9.63 -10.43 5.27
C THR A 95 9.12 -8.99 5.20
N PRO A 96 8.62 -8.42 6.32
CA PRO A 96 8.31 -6.99 6.38
C PRO A 96 9.50 -6.11 5.96
N ASP A 97 10.72 -6.62 6.18
CA ASP A 97 11.95 -5.96 5.80
C ASP A 97 12.14 -5.87 4.27
N GLY A 98 11.66 -6.83 3.48
CA GLY A 98 11.77 -6.75 2.02
C GLY A 98 10.95 -5.61 1.42
N GLU A 99 9.74 -5.41 1.94
CA GLU A 99 8.88 -4.28 1.56
C GLU A 99 9.45 -2.96 2.07
N ARG A 100 9.94 -2.93 3.31
CA ARG A 100 10.63 -1.76 3.88
C ARG A 100 11.87 -1.39 3.08
N GLU A 101 12.72 -2.33 2.73
CA GLU A 101 13.92 -2.12 1.91
C GLU A 101 13.56 -1.67 0.49
N ALA A 102 12.49 -2.22 -0.10
CA ALA A 102 11.99 -1.76 -1.39
C ALA A 102 11.50 -0.31 -1.33
N ALA A 103 10.77 0.06 -0.28
CA ALA A 103 10.33 1.43 -0.03
C ALA A 103 11.52 2.38 0.17
N LEU A 104 12.51 2.01 0.99
CA LEU A 104 13.72 2.81 1.20
C LEU A 104 14.51 3.00 -0.10
N ARG A 105 14.67 1.94 -0.91
CA ARG A 105 15.29 2.04 -2.24
C ARG A 105 14.48 2.89 -3.21
N TYR A 106 13.16 2.89 -3.10
CA TYR A 106 12.31 3.78 -3.89
C TYR A 106 12.54 5.24 -3.52
N LEU A 107 12.57 5.57 -2.22
CA LEU A 107 12.87 6.93 -1.74
C LEU A 107 14.25 7.41 -2.17
N ALA A 108 15.27 6.55 -2.08
CA ALA A 108 16.62 6.87 -2.56
C ALA A 108 16.62 7.19 -4.07
N ARG A 109 15.91 6.40 -4.88
CA ARG A 109 15.79 6.66 -6.33
C ARG A 109 15.06 7.97 -6.64
N LEU A 110 14.07 8.37 -5.84
CA LEU A 110 13.42 9.67 -6.02
C LEU A 110 14.37 10.83 -5.73
N ALA A 111 15.20 10.73 -4.69
CA ALA A 111 16.21 11.72 -4.39
C ALA A 111 17.23 11.86 -5.54
N GLU A 112 17.74 10.73 -6.05
CA GLU A 112 18.65 10.71 -7.20
C GLU A 112 18.00 11.30 -8.45
N ARG A 113 16.73 10.99 -8.73
CA ARG A 113 15.99 11.56 -9.88
C ARG A 113 15.85 13.07 -9.80
N VAL A 114 15.59 13.63 -8.62
CA VAL A 114 15.54 15.10 -8.45
C VAL A 114 16.93 15.71 -8.62
N ALA A 115 17.96 15.08 -8.08
CA ALA A 115 19.34 15.55 -8.20
C ALA A 115 19.84 15.53 -9.66
N ALA A 116 19.39 14.55 -10.45
CA ALA A 116 19.74 14.39 -11.86
C ALA A 116 18.78 15.10 -12.83
N ALA A 117 17.73 15.77 -12.34
CA ALA A 117 16.76 16.43 -13.20
C ALA A 117 17.39 17.61 -13.96
N GLU A 118 17.31 17.58 -15.28
CA GLU A 118 17.80 18.64 -16.18
C GLU A 118 16.70 19.65 -16.49
N THR A 119 15.44 19.27 -16.26
CA THR A 119 14.28 20.09 -16.58
C THR A 119 13.38 20.36 -15.38
N SER A 120 12.68 21.50 -15.41
CA SER A 120 11.67 21.81 -14.41
C SER A 120 10.47 20.84 -14.45
N GLY A 121 10.23 20.21 -15.61
CA GLY A 121 9.24 19.15 -15.78
C GLY A 121 9.56 17.89 -14.96
N GLU A 122 10.81 17.41 -15.02
CA GLU A 122 11.27 16.25 -14.24
C GLU A 122 11.19 16.50 -12.73
N VAL A 123 11.54 17.72 -12.29
CA VAL A 123 11.34 18.13 -10.90
C VAL A 123 9.86 18.09 -10.53
N ALA A 124 8.97 18.59 -11.40
CA ALA A 124 7.53 18.57 -11.15
C ALA A 124 6.95 17.15 -11.06
N GLU A 125 7.48 16.20 -11.83
CA GLU A 125 7.09 14.78 -11.74
C GLU A 125 7.45 14.19 -10.37
N VAL A 126 8.68 14.39 -9.90
CA VAL A 126 9.06 13.85 -8.57
C VAL A 126 8.29 14.55 -7.44
N LEU A 127 8.07 15.86 -7.51
CA LEU A 127 7.23 16.55 -6.52
C LEU A 127 5.76 16.07 -6.57
N THR A 128 5.29 15.55 -7.70
CA THR A 128 3.97 14.88 -7.81
C THR A 128 3.97 13.56 -7.03
N GLU A 129 4.98 12.72 -7.18
CA GLU A 129 5.13 11.46 -6.42
C GLU A 129 5.17 11.70 -4.90
N VAL A 130 5.80 12.81 -4.48
CA VAL A 130 5.92 13.14 -3.05
C VAL A 130 4.62 13.66 -2.46
N ALA A 131 3.92 14.57 -3.16
CA ALA A 131 2.81 15.34 -2.57
C ALA A 131 1.44 15.11 -3.23
N ALA A 132 1.31 14.12 -4.12
CA ALA A 132 0.00 13.76 -4.69
C ALA A 132 -1.04 13.56 -3.56
N PRO A 133 -2.25 14.15 -3.65
CA PRO A 133 -3.15 14.24 -2.49
C PRO A 133 -3.58 12.91 -1.87
N VAL A 134 -3.64 11.83 -2.66
CA VAL A 134 -4.15 10.52 -2.22
C VAL A 134 -3.05 9.47 -2.17
N GLN A 135 -2.17 9.44 -3.18
CA GLN A 135 -1.13 8.41 -3.32
C GLN A 135 0.29 8.98 -3.13
N GLY A 136 0.40 10.23 -2.69
CA GLY A 136 1.69 10.85 -2.42
C GLY A 136 2.33 10.26 -1.17
N LEU A 137 3.65 10.16 -1.19
CA LEU A 137 4.43 9.63 -0.07
C LEU A 137 4.20 10.42 1.23
N LEU A 138 4.08 11.75 1.14
CA LEU A 138 3.92 12.59 2.31
C LEU A 138 2.53 12.45 2.95
N PRO A 139 1.40 12.47 2.20
CA PRO A 139 0.09 12.10 2.72
C PRO A 139 0.00 10.69 3.33
N LEU A 140 0.62 9.68 2.70
CA LEU A 140 0.65 8.32 3.25
C LEU A 140 1.40 8.27 4.59
N THR A 141 2.53 8.99 4.70
CA THR A 141 3.28 9.08 5.95
C THR A 141 2.49 9.83 7.03
N MET A 142 1.76 10.88 6.65
CA MET A 142 0.88 11.63 7.55
C MET A 142 -0.24 10.73 8.10
N GLU A 143 -0.83 9.87 7.27
CA GLU A 143 -1.85 8.91 7.70
C GLU A 143 -1.32 7.98 8.79
N VAL A 144 -0.09 7.47 8.65
CA VAL A 144 0.56 6.65 9.69
C VAL A 144 0.68 7.42 11.00
N VAL A 145 1.12 8.69 10.96
CA VAL A 145 1.24 9.54 12.16
C VAL A 145 -0.12 9.80 12.82
N VAL A 146 -1.17 10.09 12.03
CA VAL A 146 -2.53 10.33 12.55
C VAL A 146 -3.12 9.06 13.17
N ARG A 147 -2.93 7.89 12.53
CA ARG A 147 -3.35 6.60 13.08
C ARG A 147 -2.58 6.24 14.36
N ALA A 148 -1.29 6.55 14.42
CA ALA A 148 -0.51 6.36 15.64
C ALA A 148 -0.97 7.30 16.77
N TRP A 149 -1.27 8.56 16.46
CA TRP A 149 -1.77 9.53 17.43
C TRP A 149 -3.14 9.11 18.01
N THR A 150 -4.08 8.75 17.14
CA THR A 150 -5.41 8.27 17.57
C THR A 150 -5.31 7.01 18.42
N ALA A 151 -4.51 6.03 18.00
CA ALA A 151 -4.26 4.82 18.80
C ALA A 151 -3.62 5.11 20.16
N ALA A 152 -2.72 6.10 20.25
CA ALA A 152 -2.10 6.50 21.50
C ALA A 152 -3.08 7.18 22.46
N CYS A 153 -4.01 7.99 21.93
CA CYS A 153 -5.06 8.62 22.72
C CYS A 153 -6.06 7.60 23.32
N ASP A 154 -6.26 6.47 22.64
CA ASP A 154 -7.20 5.41 23.07
C ASP A 154 -6.61 4.47 24.16
N LEU A 155 -5.31 4.56 24.46
CA LEU A 155 -4.65 3.71 25.46
C LEU A 155 -4.95 4.16 26.91
N PRO A 156 -5.49 3.26 27.78
CA PRO A 156 -5.69 3.57 29.19
C PRO A 156 -4.35 3.79 29.91
N GLY A 157 -4.19 4.95 30.57
CA GLY A 157 -2.98 5.29 31.34
C GLY A 157 -2.01 6.27 30.65
N ALA A 158 -2.27 6.65 29.40
CA ALA A 158 -1.45 7.63 28.65
C ALA A 158 -1.56 9.08 29.18
N LEU A 159 -2.39 9.32 30.21
CA LEU A 159 -2.59 10.63 30.84
C LEU A 159 -1.82 10.79 32.17
N GLY A 160 -0.99 9.81 32.55
CA GLY A 160 -0.25 9.80 33.83
C GLY A 160 1.16 10.41 33.77
N GLU A 161 1.84 10.34 32.64
CA GLU A 161 3.19 10.90 32.45
C GLU A 161 3.22 11.67 31.12
N GLU A 162 3.33 13.00 31.22
CA GLU A 162 3.58 13.95 30.13
C GLU A 162 2.69 13.75 28.87
N PRO A 163 1.49 14.37 28.80
CA PRO A 163 0.64 14.34 27.58
C PRO A 163 1.26 15.05 26.36
N GLU A 164 2.44 15.66 26.52
CA GLU A 164 3.11 16.49 25.54
C GLU A 164 3.57 15.74 24.27
N PRO A 165 4.18 14.53 24.32
CA PRO A 165 4.65 13.83 23.12
C PRO A 165 3.52 13.37 22.21
N ILE A 166 2.39 12.92 22.78
CA ILE A 166 1.20 12.52 22.02
C ILE A 166 0.56 13.75 21.37
N ALA A 167 0.47 14.88 22.08
CA ALA A 167 -0.02 16.14 21.51
C ALA A 167 0.85 16.63 20.32
N ARG A 168 2.18 16.48 20.41
CA ARG A 168 3.12 16.85 19.33
C ARG A 168 2.93 16.04 18.04
N LEU A 169 2.33 14.84 18.08
CA LEU A 169 2.01 14.07 16.88
C LEU A 169 0.92 14.78 16.04
N GLY A 170 -0.07 15.39 16.70
CA GLY A 170 -1.09 16.19 16.03
C GLY A 170 -0.51 17.40 15.30
N ASP A 171 0.43 18.12 15.94
CA ASP A 171 1.13 19.24 15.32
C ASP A 171 2.05 18.79 14.17
N THR A 172 2.66 17.62 14.30
CA THR A 172 3.47 17.01 13.24
C THR A 172 2.62 16.69 12.01
N ALA A 173 1.45 16.06 12.19
CA ALA A 173 0.52 15.79 11.10
C ALA A 173 0.07 17.08 10.39
N ARG A 174 -0.22 18.15 11.15
CA ARG A 174 -0.54 19.47 10.59
C ARG A 174 0.63 20.04 9.76
N SER A 175 1.85 19.95 10.28
CA SER A 175 3.07 20.40 9.58
C SER A 175 3.28 19.64 8.26
N MET A 176 3.05 18.33 8.26
CA MET A 176 3.14 17.49 7.05
C MET A 176 2.09 17.87 6.00
N SER A 177 0.86 18.20 6.42
CA SER A 177 -0.19 18.69 5.53
C SER A 177 0.20 20.03 4.88
N GLU A 178 0.75 20.97 5.65
CA GLU A 178 1.24 22.24 5.10
C GLU A 178 2.42 22.03 4.15
N ALA A 179 3.36 21.14 4.50
CA ALA A 179 4.47 20.79 3.63
C ALA A 179 3.99 20.19 2.29
N ALA A 180 2.98 19.31 2.31
CA ALA A 180 2.39 18.77 1.08
C ALA A 180 1.80 19.89 0.20
N ARG A 181 1.11 20.86 0.80
CA ARG A 181 0.55 22.02 0.09
C ARG A 181 1.65 22.88 -0.54
N VAL A 182 2.73 23.13 0.18
CA VAL A 182 3.90 23.89 -0.34
C VAL A 182 4.55 23.15 -1.50
N ILE A 183 4.75 21.82 -1.38
CA ILE A 183 5.33 21.00 -2.45
C ILE A 183 4.45 21.02 -3.70
N LEU A 184 3.12 20.89 -3.56
CA LEU A 184 2.19 20.99 -4.69
C LEU A 184 2.25 22.37 -5.37
N HIS A 185 2.43 23.44 -4.59
CA HIS A 185 2.60 24.77 -5.16
C HIS A 185 3.91 24.90 -5.95
N ALA A 186 5.02 24.41 -5.39
CA ALA A 186 6.33 24.38 -6.07
C ALA A 186 6.29 23.54 -7.35
N ARG A 187 5.63 22.37 -7.30
CA ARG A 187 5.37 21.50 -8.45
C ARG A 187 4.62 22.24 -9.55
N ASN A 188 3.54 22.93 -9.20
CA ASN A 188 2.76 23.70 -10.16
C ASN A 188 3.52 24.89 -10.76
N HIS A 189 4.50 25.44 -10.05
CA HIS A 189 5.42 26.43 -10.59
C HIS A 189 6.41 25.81 -11.58
N ALA A 190 7.02 24.68 -11.21
CA ALA A 190 8.00 23.95 -12.03
C ALA A 190 7.39 23.39 -13.32
N ALA A 191 6.11 22.99 -13.29
CA ALA A 191 5.37 22.50 -14.46
C ALA A 191 4.98 23.60 -15.46
N ARG A 192 5.22 24.89 -15.17
CA ARG A 192 4.88 25.96 -16.11
C ARG A 192 5.84 25.93 -17.30
N PRO A 193 5.34 25.93 -18.55
CA PRO A 193 6.20 26.11 -19.71
C PRO A 193 6.89 27.48 -19.62
N ALA A 194 8.16 27.54 -19.99
CA ALA A 194 8.89 28.80 -20.13
C ALA A 194 8.08 29.71 -21.07
N GLN A 195 7.62 30.87 -20.56
CA GLN A 195 6.95 31.84 -21.41
C GLN A 195 7.90 32.25 -22.53
N PRO A 196 7.49 32.19 -23.81
CA PRO A 196 8.28 32.82 -24.86
C PRO A 196 8.45 34.31 -24.52
N PRO A 197 9.63 34.90 -24.79
CA PRO A 197 9.88 36.30 -24.50
C PRO A 197 8.76 37.14 -25.12
N ALA A 198 8.23 38.08 -24.34
CA ALA A 198 7.16 38.97 -24.78
C ALA A 198 7.56 39.62 -26.10
N THR A 199 6.96 39.16 -27.21
CA THR A 199 7.03 39.86 -28.48
C THR A 199 6.50 41.26 -28.25
N ALA A 200 7.35 42.25 -28.56
CA ALA A 200 7.07 43.67 -28.43
C ALA A 200 5.66 44.03 -28.96
N PRO A 201 4.97 44.99 -28.33
CA PRO A 201 3.64 45.38 -28.77
C PRO A 201 3.69 45.84 -30.24
N ALA A 202 2.83 45.25 -31.08
CA ALA A 202 2.67 45.64 -32.47
C ALA A 202 2.33 47.15 -32.53
N PRO A 203 2.91 47.90 -33.48
CA PRO A 203 2.69 49.34 -33.56
C PRO A 203 1.21 49.63 -33.83
N SER A 204 0.65 50.54 -33.02
CA SER A 204 -0.72 51.03 -33.09
C SER A 204 -1.12 51.36 -34.52
N ARG A 205 -2.11 50.62 -35.04
CA ARG A 205 -2.75 50.94 -36.32
C ARG A 205 -3.53 52.24 -36.12
N VAL A 206 -2.96 53.34 -36.60
CA VAL A 206 -3.62 54.65 -36.66
C VAL A 206 -4.95 54.47 -37.39
N GLN A 207 -6.06 54.56 -36.66
CA GLN A 207 -7.39 54.61 -37.26
C GLN A 207 -7.57 55.98 -37.90
N SER A 208 -7.47 56.02 -39.23
CA SER A 208 -7.85 57.17 -40.05
C SER A 208 -9.35 57.38 -39.92
N SER A 209 -9.78 58.32 -39.08
CA SER A 209 -11.17 58.77 -39.03
C SER A 209 -11.46 59.64 -40.25
N VAL A 210 -11.95 58.99 -41.32
CA VAL A 210 -12.51 59.70 -42.47
C VAL A 210 -13.82 60.36 -42.04
N SER A 211 -13.79 61.68 -42.03
CA SER A 211 -14.94 62.56 -41.85
C SER A 211 -16.02 62.27 -42.90
N ARG A 212 -17.27 62.09 -42.47
CA ARG A 212 -18.44 62.26 -43.34
C ARG A 212 -19.52 63.07 -42.61
N ARG A 213 -19.50 64.38 -42.86
CA ARG A 213 -20.67 65.24 -42.71
C ARG A 213 -21.63 64.96 -43.88
N ARG A 214 -22.89 64.71 -43.57
CA ARG A 214 -24.03 65.23 -44.33
C ARG A 214 -25.22 65.36 -43.39
#